data_AF-A0A3B0Z379-F1
#
_entry.id   AF-A0A3B0Z379-F1
#
_cell.length_a   1.000
_cell.length_b   1.000
_cell.length_c   1.000
_cell.angle_alpha   90.00
_cell.angle_beta   90.00
_cell.angle_gamma   90.00
#
_symmetry.space_group_name_H-M   'P 1'
#
loop_
_entity.id
_entity.type
_entity.pdbx_description
1 polymer ?
#
loop_
_entity_poly.entity_id
_entity_poly.type
_entity_poly.pdbx_seq_one_letter_code
_entity_poly.pdbx_strand_id
1 'polypeptide(L)'
;MNKIACQYAIMRFAPFVVDFARTLFTEIVRPRETIVRFSEVRTVLANDPAKKLKELFAYYIERNFATKKYQEALLESTVRKLLFKIHVGEQFDKARLGNDNYHVTFPFVCKGTNKPLRVIKPLHLAQMEPTKIYEHGAAWIYRVNRLKDEYLDAGRVLFALAGPEEDGARLKAYQEIEEELRATGVKTVACDDQDEITRFALN
;
A
#
# COMPACT_ATOMS: atom_id res chain seq x y z
N MET A 1 -5.29 -41.78 33.13
CA MET A 1 -5.52 -40.34 33.33
C MET A 1 -4.16 -39.67 33.50
N ASN A 2 -3.56 -39.21 32.40
CA ASN A 2 -2.27 -38.52 32.40
C ASN A 2 -2.50 -37.01 32.52
N LYS A 3 -2.06 -36.41 33.62
CA LYS A 3 -2.01 -34.95 33.77
C LYS A 3 -0.77 -34.43 33.06
N ILE A 4 -0.99 -33.67 32.00
CA ILE A 4 0.03 -32.89 31.30
C ILE A 4 0.44 -31.74 32.21
N ALA A 5 1.66 -31.77 32.72
CA ALA A 5 2.26 -30.64 33.42
C ALA A 5 2.73 -29.63 32.37
N CYS A 6 2.00 -28.53 32.23
CA CYS A 6 2.40 -27.38 31.42
C CYS A 6 3.46 -26.60 32.22
N GLN A 7 4.74 -26.76 31.87
CA GLN A 7 5.82 -25.91 32.37
C GLN A 7 5.66 -24.51 31.77
N TYR A 8 5.03 -23.61 32.53
CA TYR A 8 5.12 -22.18 32.28
C TYR A 8 6.56 -21.75 32.61
N ALA A 9 7.35 -21.49 31.57
CA ALA A 9 8.61 -20.78 31.70
C ALA A 9 8.30 -19.36 32.18
N ILE A 10 8.41 -19.13 33.49
CA ILE A 10 8.35 -17.79 34.08
C ILE A 10 9.60 -17.06 33.62
N MET A 11 9.43 -16.18 32.65
CA MET A 11 10.48 -15.25 32.19
C MET A 11 10.78 -14.29 33.35
N ARG A 12 11.80 -14.59 34.16
CA ARG A 12 12.30 -13.68 35.20
C ARG A 12 13.00 -12.51 34.53
N PHE A 13 12.26 -11.41 34.34
CA PHE A 13 12.89 -10.12 34.09
C PHE A 13 13.62 -9.69 35.37
N ALA A 14 14.87 -9.20 35.23
CA ALA A 14 15.59 -8.62 36.37
C ALA A 14 14.73 -7.49 36.97
N PRO A 15 14.55 -7.42 38.30
CA PRO A 15 13.59 -6.51 38.95
C PRO A 15 13.80 -5.05 38.54
N PHE A 16 15.06 -4.64 38.37
CA PHE A 16 15.44 -3.31 37.89
C PHE A 16 14.84 -2.93 36.53
N VAL A 17 14.72 -3.88 35.60
CA VAL A 17 14.22 -3.64 34.23
C VAL A 17 12.70 -3.44 34.24
N VAL A 18 12.00 -4.14 35.15
CA VAL A 18 10.54 -4.04 35.27
C VAL A 18 10.14 -2.69 35.86
N ASP A 19 10.80 -2.26 36.94
CA ASP A 19 10.52 -0.98 37.58
C ASP A 19 10.86 0.21 36.67
N PHE A 20 11.96 0.11 35.93
CA PHE A 20 12.31 1.09 34.90
C PHE A 20 11.24 1.18 33.80
N ALA A 21 10.81 0.04 33.24
CA ALA A 21 9.79 0.00 32.20
C ALA A 21 8.44 0.57 32.67
N ARG A 22 8.04 0.29 33.92
CA ARG A 22 6.81 0.86 34.51
C ARG A 22 6.91 2.37 34.68
N THR A 23 8.05 2.86 35.15
CA THR A 23 8.29 4.30 35.33
C THR A 23 8.26 5.02 33.98
N LEU A 24 8.98 4.49 32.99
CA LEU A 24 9.01 5.03 31.63
C LEU A 24 7.62 5.05 30.98
N PHE A 25 6.88 3.94 31.08
CA PHE A 25 5.53 3.85 30.55
C PHE A 25 4.60 4.89 31.19
N THR A 26 4.68 5.06 32.50
CA THR A 26 3.90 6.05 33.26
C THR A 26 4.20 7.47 32.78
N GLU A 27 5.48 7.80 32.54
CA GLU A 27 5.87 9.12 32.01
C GLU A 27 5.42 9.35 30.56
N ILE A 28 5.38 8.30 29.74
CA ILE A 28 4.91 8.38 28.34
C ILE A 28 3.40 8.63 28.29
N VAL A 29 2.61 7.94 29.14
CA VAL A 29 1.14 8.04 29.14
C VAL A 29 0.60 9.16 30.04
N ARG A 30 1.49 9.87 30.75
CA ARG A 30 1.11 10.96 31.66
C ARG A 30 0.33 12.04 30.88
N PRO A 31 -0.87 12.42 31.36
CA PRO A 31 -1.61 13.53 30.76
C PRO A 31 -0.77 14.80 30.77
N ARG A 32 -0.49 15.34 29.58
CA ARG A 32 0.11 16.68 29.42
C ARG A 32 -1.00 17.65 29.08
N GLU A 33 -0.91 18.90 29.55
CA GLU A 33 -1.84 19.97 29.19
C GLU A 33 -1.65 20.37 27.73
N THR A 34 -2.10 19.51 26.82
CA THR A 34 -2.03 19.70 25.37
C THR A 34 -3.41 19.44 24.79
N ILE A 35 -3.71 20.05 23.64
CA ILE A 35 -4.98 19.89 22.90
C ILE A 35 -5.28 18.41 22.53
N VAL A 36 -4.28 17.52 22.61
CA VAL A 36 -4.41 16.08 22.33
C VAL A 36 -4.85 15.33 23.59
N ARG A 37 -6.05 14.73 23.55
CA ARG A 37 -6.54 13.86 24.62
C ARG A 37 -6.05 12.42 24.38
N PHE A 38 -5.38 11.85 25.39
CA PHE A 38 -5.03 10.43 25.41
C PHE A 38 -6.25 9.59 25.80
N SER A 39 -6.39 8.39 25.22
CA SER A 39 -7.36 7.42 25.72
C SER A 39 -6.87 6.84 27.04
N GLU A 40 -7.77 6.22 27.80
CA GLU A 40 -7.37 5.41 28.96
C GLU A 40 -6.40 4.30 28.56
N VAL A 41 -5.47 4.00 29.46
CA VAL A 41 -4.53 2.88 29.32
C VAL A 41 -5.30 1.57 29.34
N ARG A 42 -5.05 0.70 28.36
CA ARG A 42 -5.69 -0.62 28.23
C ARG A 42 -4.64 -1.71 28.08
N THR A 43 -4.97 -2.90 28.54
CA THR A 43 -4.13 -4.09 28.45
C THR A 43 -4.71 -5.09 27.45
N VAL A 44 -3.85 -5.78 26.70
CA VAL A 44 -4.24 -6.87 25.81
C VAL A 44 -3.42 -8.11 26.12
N LEU A 45 -4.07 -9.27 26.12
CA LEU A 45 -3.39 -10.56 26.22
C LEU A 45 -2.91 -10.98 24.83
N ALA A 46 -1.62 -11.30 24.70
CA ALA A 46 -1.04 -11.72 23.43
C ALA A 46 0.01 -12.81 23.64
N ASN A 47 -0.07 -13.86 22.79
CA ASN A 47 0.93 -14.93 22.78
C ASN A 47 2.29 -14.44 22.28
N ASP A 48 2.29 -13.44 21.38
CA ASP A 48 3.47 -12.74 20.89
C ASP A 48 3.30 -11.23 21.06
N PRO A 49 3.88 -10.63 22.11
CA PRO A 49 3.78 -9.20 22.38
C PRO A 49 4.41 -8.32 21.29
N ALA A 50 5.48 -8.78 20.64
CA ALA A 50 6.17 -8.01 19.61
C ALA A 50 5.32 -7.91 18.33
N LYS A 51 4.72 -9.03 17.92
CA LYS A 51 3.71 -9.03 16.85
C LYS A 51 2.51 -8.16 17.20
N LYS A 52 2.00 -8.27 18.45
CA LYS A 52 0.84 -7.48 18.88
C LYS A 52 1.10 -5.98 18.91
N LEU A 53 2.31 -5.57 19.30
CA LEU A 53 2.70 -4.16 19.27
C LEU A 53 2.70 -3.62 17.84
N LYS A 54 3.23 -4.38 16.87
CA LYS A 54 3.17 -4.00 15.45
C LYS A 54 1.73 -3.87 14.96
N GLU A 55 0.85 -4.82 15.31
CA GLU A 55 -0.59 -4.74 14.96
C GLU A 55 -1.26 -3.49 15.53
N LEU A 56 -1.02 -3.16 16.79
CA LEU A 56 -1.61 -1.99 17.45
C LEU A 56 -1.03 -0.68 16.89
N PHE A 57 0.27 -0.64 16.60
CA PHE A 57 0.91 0.50 15.94
C PHE A 57 0.31 0.74 14.55
N ALA A 58 0.15 -0.32 13.76
CA ALA A 58 -0.53 -0.27 12.48
C ALA A 58 -1.98 0.24 12.62
N TYR A 59 -2.69 -0.23 13.64
CA TYR A 59 -4.08 0.18 13.87
C TYR A 59 -4.22 1.65 14.29
N TYR A 60 -3.47 2.11 15.29
CA TYR A 60 -3.66 3.43 15.91
C TYR A 60 -2.82 4.55 15.28
N ILE A 61 -1.61 4.24 14.81
CA ILE A 61 -0.68 5.22 14.24
C ILE A 61 -0.75 5.19 12.72
N GLU A 62 -0.65 4.01 12.11
CA GLU A 62 -0.79 3.87 10.66
C GLU A 62 -2.26 3.99 10.21
N ARG A 63 -3.19 4.15 11.18
CA ARG A 63 -4.63 4.35 10.96
C ARG A 63 -5.19 3.34 9.97
N ASN A 64 -5.16 2.06 10.35
CA ASN A 64 -5.75 0.95 9.60
C ASN A 64 -7.30 0.99 9.53
N PHE A 65 -7.89 2.18 9.44
CA PHE A 65 -9.17 2.44 8.77
C PHE A 65 -8.91 2.44 7.26
N ALA A 66 -8.37 1.33 6.72
CA ALA A 66 -7.81 1.23 5.37
C ALA A 66 -8.85 1.57 4.29
N THR A 67 -9.10 2.86 4.10
CA THR A 67 -9.79 3.35 2.93
C THR A 67 -8.85 3.11 1.78
N LYS A 68 -9.37 2.54 0.70
CA LYS A 68 -8.70 2.34 -0.58
C LYS A 68 -7.78 3.50 -0.99
N LYS A 69 -8.19 4.74 -0.68
CA LYS A 69 -7.46 5.99 -0.94
C LYS A 69 -6.12 6.08 -0.20
N TYR A 70 -6.00 5.55 1.01
CA TYR A 70 -4.76 5.56 1.79
C TYR A 70 -3.73 4.57 1.24
N GLN A 71 -4.15 3.34 0.93
CA GLN A 71 -3.26 2.32 0.37
C GLN A 71 -2.67 2.77 -0.96
N GLU A 72 -3.47 3.36 -1.86
CA GLU A 72 -2.93 3.92 -3.10
C GLU A 72 -2.01 5.12 -2.85
N ALA A 73 -2.31 5.99 -1.86
CA ALA A 73 -1.43 7.11 -1.52
C ALA A 73 -0.06 6.64 -1.00
N LEU A 74 0.00 5.53 -0.26
CA LEU A 74 1.25 4.94 0.21
C LEU A 74 2.07 4.39 -0.97
N LEU A 75 1.43 3.64 -1.87
CA LEU A 75 2.09 3.14 -3.08
C LEU A 75 2.60 4.29 -3.97
N GLU A 76 1.80 5.35 -4.13
CA GLU A 76 2.21 6.57 -4.82
C GLU A 76 3.40 7.24 -4.13
N SER A 77 3.42 7.34 -2.80
CA SER A 77 4.58 7.88 -2.08
C SER A 77 5.86 7.07 -2.33
N THR A 78 5.76 5.74 -2.33
CA THR A 78 6.89 4.84 -2.58
C THR A 78 7.44 5.02 -4.00
N VAL A 79 6.56 4.99 -5.01
CA VAL A 79 6.99 5.21 -6.40
C VAL A 79 7.56 6.62 -6.60
N ARG A 80 6.98 7.66 -5.97
CA ARG A 80 7.52 9.02 -6.04
C ARG A 80 8.95 9.08 -5.49
N LYS A 81 9.20 8.49 -4.32
CA LYS A 81 10.56 8.42 -3.74
C LYS A 81 11.53 7.71 -4.66
N LEU A 82 11.12 6.61 -5.29
CA LEU A 82 11.94 5.89 -6.26
C LEU A 82 12.30 6.78 -7.46
N LEU A 83 11.32 7.46 -8.07
CA LEU A 83 11.55 8.35 -9.22
C LEU A 83 12.52 9.49 -8.90
N PHE A 84 12.44 10.07 -7.69
CA PHE A 84 13.41 11.07 -7.22
C PHE A 84 14.80 10.49 -6.97
N LYS A 85 14.88 9.28 -6.40
CA LYS A 85 16.15 8.57 -6.17
C LYS A 85 16.92 8.33 -7.49
N ILE A 86 16.21 8.06 -8.58
CA ILE A 86 16.80 7.86 -9.92
C ILE A 86 16.86 9.15 -10.76
N HIS A 87 16.66 10.32 -10.14
CA HIS A 87 16.78 11.65 -10.76
C HIS A 87 15.82 11.95 -11.95
N VAL A 88 14.68 11.27 -12.04
CA VAL A 88 13.63 11.59 -13.03
C VAL A 88 12.33 12.11 -12.40
N GLY A 89 12.28 12.25 -11.07
CA GLY A 89 11.07 12.66 -10.33
C GLY A 89 10.43 13.95 -10.84
N GLU A 90 11.23 14.95 -11.22
CA GLU A 90 10.77 16.23 -11.78
C GLU A 90 10.08 16.09 -13.15
N GLN A 91 10.32 14.99 -13.87
CA GLN A 91 9.69 14.74 -15.16
C GLN A 91 8.28 14.13 -15.03
N PHE A 92 7.91 13.64 -13.83
CA PHE A 92 6.66 12.92 -13.59
C PHE A 92 5.70 13.70 -12.69
N ASP A 93 4.72 14.33 -13.33
CA ASP A 93 3.67 15.09 -12.67
C ASP A 93 2.37 14.31 -12.56
N LYS A 94 1.54 14.71 -11.61
CA LYS A 94 0.12 14.35 -11.62
C LYS A 94 -0.56 15.09 -12.77
N ALA A 95 -1.21 14.36 -13.68
CA ALA A 95 -1.88 14.96 -14.83
C ALA A 95 -3.21 14.28 -15.15
N ARG A 96 -4.12 15.07 -15.74
CA ARG A 96 -5.43 14.63 -16.24
C ARG A 96 -5.28 14.29 -17.73
N LEU A 97 -5.64 13.07 -18.11
CA LEU A 97 -5.61 12.58 -19.49
C LEU A 97 -7.04 12.34 -19.98
N GLY A 98 -7.32 12.74 -21.23
CA GLY A 98 -8.65 12.70 -21.83
C GLY A 98 -9.14 14.09 -22.25
N ASN A 99 -10.46 14.23 -22.37
CA ASN A 99 -11.13 15.46 -22.78
C ASN A 99 -12.17 15.94 -21.73
N ASP A 100 -13.04 16.85 -22.13
CA ASP A 100 -14.06 17.40 -21.23
C ASP A 100 -15.13 16.35 -20.86
N ASN A 101 -15.48 15.47 -21.80
CA ASN A 101 -16.50 14.45 -21.62
C ASN A 101 -16.00 13.25 -20.80
N TYR A 102 -14.74 12.86 -20.97
CA TYR A 102 -14.14 11.76 -20.26
C TYR A 102 -12.66 11.99 -19.99
N HIS A 103 -12.27 11.88 -18.72
CA HIS A 103 -10.89 12.07 -18.30
C HIS A 103 -10.57 11.27 -17.05
N VAL A 104 -9.28 10.93 -16.91
CA VAL A 104 -8.75 10.21 -15.75
C VAL A 104 -7.49 10.90 -15.27
N THR A 105 -7.34 11.00 -13.96
CA THR A 105 -6.12 11.56 -13.36
C THR A 105 -5.13 10.45 -13.03
N PHE A 106 -3.92 10.59 -13.53
CA PHE A 106 -2.79 9.70 -13.23
C PHE A 106 -1.80 10.43 -12.31
N PRO A 107 -1.18 9.73 -11.34
CA PRO A 107 -0.27 10.33 -10.38
C PRO A 107 1.14 10.62 -10.93
N PHE A 108 1.56 9.87 -11.96
CA PHE A 108 2.88 10.00 -12.58
C PHE A 108 2.73 9.96 -14.10
N VAL A 109 2.84 11.13 -14.72
CA VAL A 109 2.78 11.31 -16.16
C VAL A 109 4.03 12.06 -16.60
N CYS A 110 4.85 11.41 -17.40
CA CYS A 110 5.94 12.05 -18.11
C CYS A 110 5.38 12.70 -19.38
N LYS A 111 5.37 14.04 -19.40
CA LYS A 111 4.75 14.82 -20.47
C LYS A 111 5.49 14.61 -21.80
N GLY A 112 4.73 14.43 -22.87
CA GLY A 112 5.20 14.46 -24.25
C GLY A 112 4.47 15.54 -25.06
N THR A 113 4.81 15.68 -26.35
CA THR A 113 4.24 16.71 -27.22
C THR A 113 2.77 16.50 -27.57
N ASN A 114 2.33 15.25 -27.75
CA ASN A 114 0.93 14.94 -28.12
C ASN A 114 0.30 13.88 -27.20
N LYS A 115 1.04 12.82 -26.87
CA LYS A 115 0.69 11.83 -25.86
C LYS A 115 1.76 11.80 -24.76
N PRO A 116 1.43 11.33 -23.55
CA PRO A 116 2.44 11.06 -22.54
C PRO A 116 3.56 10.17 -23.08
N LEU A 117 4.80 10.48 -22.71
CA LEU A 117 5.93 9.61 -23.00
C LEU A 117 5.85 8.34 -22.17
N ARG A 118 5.46 8.47 -20.90
CA ARG A 118 5.30 7.37 -19.95
C ARG A 118 4.24 7.73 -18.91
N VAL A 119 3.50 6.72 -18.47
CA VAL A 119 2.56 6.82 -17.35
C VAL A 119 2.83 5.70 -16.37
N ILE A 120 2.94 6.01 -15.09
CA ILE A 120 3.05 5.01 -14.02
C ILE A 120 1.84 5.16 -13.12
N LYS A 121 1.11 4.06 -12.89
CA LYS A 121 -0.01 4.00 -11.96
C LYS A 121 0.18 2.89 -10.93
N PRO A 122 0.53 3.23 -9.68
CA PRO A 122 0.45 2.27 -8.59
C PRO A 122 -1.00 1.92 -8.31
N LEU A 123 -1.29 0.63 -8.11
CA LEU A 123 -2.64 0.11 -7.95
C LEU A 123 -2.67 -0.96 -6.87
N HIS A 124 -3.53 -0.76 -5.88
CA HIS A 124 -3.73 -1.71 -4.80
C HIS A 124 -4.87 -2.68 -5.16
N LEU A 125 -4.57 -3.97 -5.29
CA LEU A 125 -5.48 -5.06 -5.64
C LEU A 125 -5.50 -6.15 -4.55
N ALA A 126 -5.39 -5.76 -3.28
CA ALA A 126 -5.40 -6.66 -2.14
C ALA A 126 -6.62 -6.45 -1.23
N GLN A 127 -7.78 -6.11 -1.78
CA GLN A 127 -9.01 -5.91 -1.00
C GLN A 127 -9.40 -7.19 -0.23
N MET A 128 -10.14 -7.03 0.88
CA MET A 128 -10.55 -8.14 1.75
C MET A 128 -11.49 -9.14 1.04
N GLU A 129 -12.24 -8.68 0.03
CA GLU A 129 -13.17 -9.50 -0.74
C GLU A 129 -12.71 -9.61 -2.20
N PRO A 130 -12.71 -10.83 -2.80
CA PRO A 130 -12.38 -11.01 -4.22
C PRO A 130 -13.19 -10.13 -5.16
N THR A 131 -14.50 -9.98 -4.90
CA THR A 131 -15.39 -9.11 -5.70
C THR A 131 -14.89 -7.66 -5.74
N LYS A 132 -14.32 -7.16 -4.64
CA LYS A 132 -13.77 -5.79 -4.58
C LYS A 132 -12.46 -5.64 -5.35
N ILE A 133 -11.70 -6.72 -5.53
CA ILE A 133 -10.53 -6.78 -6.42
C ILE A 133 -11.00 -6.66 -7.87
N TYR A 134 -11.99 -7.48 -8.28
CA TYR A 134 -12.57 -7.43 -9.63
C TYR A 134 -13.15 -6.06 -9.97
N GLU A 135 -14.01 -5.51 -9.10
CA GLU A 135 -14.63 -4.20 -9.32
C GLU A 135 -13.59 -3.08 -9.51
N HIS A 136 -12.51 -3.11 -8.73
CA HIS A 136 -11.46 -2.09 -8.81
C HIS A 136 -10.58 -2.26 -10.05
N GLY A 137 -10.18 -3.48 -10.34
CA GLY A 137 -9.42 -3.84 -11.54
C GLY A 137 -10.18 -3.49 -12.82
N ALA A 138 -11.42 -3.97 -12.93
CA ALA A 138 -12.30 -3.71 -14.07
C ALA A 138 -12.52 -2.22 -14.32
N ALA A 139 -12.64 -1.41 -13.25
CA ALA A 139 -12.76 0.03 -13.40
C ALA A 139 -11.50 0.66 -14.03
N TRP A 140 -10.31 0.15 -13.76
CA TRP A 140 -9.07 0.60 -14.40
C TRP A 140 -8.90 0.07 -15.82
N ILE A 141 -9.26 -1.19 -16.07
CA ILE A 141 -9.30 -1.78 -17.42
C ILE A 141 -10.20 -0.94 -18.33
N TYR A 142 -11.40 -0.58 -17.86
CA TYR A 142 -12.31 0.32 -18.59
C TYR A 142 -11.67 1.68 -18.87
N ARG A 143 -11.04 2.31 -17.86
CA ARG A 143 -10.37 3.62 -18.02
C ARG A 143 -9.27 3.59 -19.07
N VAL A 144 -8.41 2.56 -19.04
CA VAL A 144 -7.34 2.37 -20.01
C VAL A 144 -7.92 2.19 -21.41
N ASN A 145 -8.91 1.30 -21.57
CA ASN A 145 -9.54 1.04 -22.86
C ASN A 145 -10.27 2.27 -23.44
N ARG A 146 -10.76 3.18 -22.60
CA ARG A 146 -11.38 4.44 -23.05
C ARG A 146 -10.37 5.52 -23.45
N LEU A 147 -9.14 5.46 -22.94
CA LEU A 147 -8.10 6.47 -23.22
C LEU A 147 -7.09 6.03 -24.26
N LYS A 148 -6.92 4.71 -24.47
CA LYS A 148 -5.97 4.17 -25.46
C LYS A 148 -6.27 4.69 -26.87
N ASP A 149 -5.26 4.69 -27.72
CA ASP A 149 -5.26 5.15 -29.11
C ASP A 149 -5.42 6.66 -29.30
N GLU A 150 -6.22 7.36 -28.51
CA GLU A 150 -6.42 8.81 -28.63
C GLU A 150 -5.55 9.60 -27.64
N TYR A 151 -5.61 9.27 -26.35
CA TYR A 151 -4.95 10.03 -25.28
C TYR A 151 -3.78 9.29 -24.61
N LEU A 152 -3.68 7.98 -24.87
CA LEU A 152 -2.74 7.09 -24.22
C LEU A 152 -2.19 6.09 -25.23
N ASP A 153 -0.90 5.80 -25.16
CA ASP A 153 -0.30 4.62 -25.78
C ASP A 153 -0.16 3.57 -24.68
N ALA A 154 -0.90 2.47 -24.78
CA ALA A 154 -0.96 1.44 -23.74
C ALA A 154 0.44 0.86 -23.43
N GLY A 155 1.30 0.71 -24.45
CA GLY A 155 2.66 0.21 -24.26
C GLY A 155 3.56 1.14 -23.43
N ARG A 156 3.15 2.40 -23.26
CA ARG A 156 3.79 3.44 -22.45
C ARG A 156 3.08 3.65 -21.10
N VAL A 157 2.33 2.65 -20.64
CA VAL A 157 1.69 2.65 -19.32
C VAL A 157 2.22 1.47 -18.51
N LEU A 158 2.63 1.75 -17.28
CA LEU A 158 3.01 0.76 -16.29
C LEU A 158 2.06 0.82 -15.10
N PHE A 159 1.46 -0.31 -14.75
CA PHE A 159 0.78 -0.50 -13.48
C PHE A 159 1.71 -1.21 -12.49
N ALA A 160 1.97 -0.57 -11.34
CA ALA A 160 2.71 -1.16 -10.22
C ALA A 160 1.71 -1.75 -9.22
N LEU A 161 1.55 -3.06 -9.24
CA LEU A 161 0.47 -3.78 -8.56
C LEU A 161 0.88 -4.25 -7.17
N ALA A 162 0.03 -4.00 -6.18
CA ALA A 162 0.13 -4.61 -4.86
C ALA A 162 -0.99 -5.64 -4.70
N GLY A 163 -0.65 -6.93 -4.64
CA GLY A 163 -1.60 -8.04 -4.52
C GLY A 163 -1.78 -8.56 -3.08
N PRO A 164 -2.68 -9.54 -2.88
CA PRO A 164 -2.83 -10.24 -1.61
C PRO A 164 -1.59 -11.05 -1.23
N GLU A 165 -1.29 -11.16 0.07
CA GLU A 165 -0.16 -11.98 0.58
C GLU A 165 -0.51 -13.47 0.71
N GLU A 166 -1.80 -13.81 0.80
CA GLU A 166 -2.27 -15.16 1.06
C GLU A 166 -2.90 -15.80 -0.18
N ASP A 167 -2.65 -17.10 -0.35
CA ASP A 167 -3.27 -17.93 -1.37
C ASP A 167 -4.79 -18.03 -1.18
N GLY A 168 -5.52 -18.22 -2.29
CA GLY A 168 -6.96 -18.48 -2.29
C GLY A 168 -7.73 -17.59 -3.28
N ALA A 169 -9.01 -17.38 -3.01
CA ALA A 169 -9.92 -16.68 -3.92
C ALA A 169 -9.48 -15.23 -4.23
N ARG A 170 -8.84 -14.56 -3.27
CA ARG A 170 -8.30 -13.19 -3.48
C ARG A 170 -7.13 -13.19 -4.44
N LEU A 171 -6.18 -14.12 -4.26
CA LEU A 171 -5.04 -14.26 -5.15
C LEU A 171 -5.47 -14.61 -6.58
N LYS A 172 -6.45 -15.52 -6.72
CA LYS A 172 -7.03 -15.85 -8.02
C LYS A 172 -7.64 -14.62 -8.71
N ALA A 173 -8.45 -13.83 -7.98
CA ALA A 173 -9.03 -12.60 -8.51
C ALA A 173 -7.96 -11.56 -8.92
N TYR A 174 -6.89 -11.46 -8.13
CA TYR A 174 -5.74 -10.61 -8.46
C TYR A 174 -5.07 -11.04 -9.77
N GLN A 175 -4.78 -12.34 -9.92
CA GLN A 175 -4.11 -12.89 -11.10
C GLN A 175 -4.94 -12.71 -12.37
N GLU A 176 -6.24 -12.98 -12.31
CA GLU A 176 -7.17 -12.75 -13.43
C GLU A 176 -7.21 -11.28 -13.85
N ILE A 177 -7.33 -10.35 -12.88
CA ILE A 177 -7.30 -8.91 -13.17
C ILE A 177 -5.95 -8.45 -13.73
N GLU A 178 -4.84 -9.02 -13.25
CA GLU A 178 -3.52 -8.71 -13.78
C GLU A 178 -3.40 -9.14 -15.24
N GLU A 179 -3.87 -10.33 -15.59
CA GLU A 179 -3.92 -10.81 -16.98
C GLU A 179 -4.81 -9.93 -17.87
N GLU A 180 -6.00 -9.57 -17.40
CA GLU A 180 -6.91 -8.68 -18.12
C GLU A 180 -6.32 -7.28 -18.32
N LEU A 181 -5.61 -6.74 -17.31
CA LEU A 181 -4.88 -5.49 -17.44
C LEU A 181 -3.82 -5.62 -18.54
N ARG A 182 -2.95 -6.64 -18.50
CA ARG A 182 -1.93 -6.87 -19.54
C ARG A 182 -2.56 -6.99 -20.93
N ALA A 183 -3.73 -7.63 -21.06
CA ALA A 183 -4.45 -7.75 -22.32
C ALA A 183 -4.90 -6.41 -22.92
N THR A 184 -4.98 -5.34 -22.12
CA THR A 184 -5.22 -3.97 -22.65
C THR A 184 -4.00 -3.36 -23.35
N GLY A 185 -2.83 -4.00 -23.26
CA GLY A 185 -1.55 -3.54 -23.82
C GLY A 185 -0.66 -2.78 -22.84
N VAL A 186 -1.09 -2.61 -21.58
CA VAL A 186 -0.27 -2.00 -20.52
C VAL A 186 0.72 -3.00 -19.95
N LYS A 187 1.82 -2.48 -19.39
CA LYS A 187 2.76 -3.29 -18.61
C LYS A 187 2.28 -3.38 -17.17
N THR A 188 2.44 -4.53 -16.53
CA THR A 188 2.24 -4.71 -15.09
C THR A 188 3.50 -5.24 -14.44
N VAL A 189 3.79 -4.78 -13.23
CA VAL A 189 4.89 -5.22 -12.38
C VAL A 189 4.43 -5.25 -10.93
N ALA A 190 5.10 -6.03 -10.09
CA ALA A 190 4.88 -5.95 -8.64
C ALA A 190 5.33 -4.58 -8.12
N CYS A 191 4.64 -4.04 -7.10
CA CYS A 191 4.93 -2.70 -6.58
C CYS A 191 6.29 -2.59 -5.87
N ASP A 192 6.88 -3.71 -5.46
CA ASP A 192 8.18 -3.83 -4.83
C ASP A 192 9.32 -4.08 -5.84
N ASP A 193 9.00 -4.35 -7.12
CA ASP A 193 9.97 -4.49 -8.20
C ASP A 193 10.49 -3.12 -8.66
N GLN A 194 11.40 -2.55 -7.86
CA GLN A 194 11.99 -1.25 -8.13
C GLN A 194 12.82 -1.21 -9.42
N ASP A 195 13.38 -2.34 -9.82
CA ASP A 195 14.27 -2.43 -10.99
C ASP A 195 13.46 -2.30 -12.27
N GLU A 196 12.33 -2.99 -12.41
CA GLU A 196 11.46 -2.83 -13.57
C GLU A 196 10.78 -1.46 -13.61
N ILE A 197 10.35 -0.92 -12.45
CA ILE A 197 9.79 0.43 -12.39
C ILE A 197 10.84 1.46 -12.84
N THR A 198 12.10 1.30 -12.41
CA THR A 198 13.22 2.17 -12.81
C THR A 198 13.50 2.04 -14.30
N ARG A 199 13.59 0.81 -14.82
CA ARG A 199 13.83 0.56 -16.24
C ARG A 199 12.74 1.18 -17.11
N PHE A 200 11.49 1.06 -16.69
CA PHE A 200 10.37 1.68 -17.39
C PHE A 200 10.42 3.21 -17.30
N ALA A 201 10.80 3.79 -16.16
CA ALA A 201 10.86 5.24 -16.00
C ALA A 201 11.96 5.92 -16.84
N LEU A 202 13.07 5.22 -17.08
CA LEU A 202 14.24 5.73 -17.82
C LEU A 202 14.14 5.60 -19.34
N ASN A 203 13.35 4.65 -19.87
CA ASN A 203 13.25 4.34 -21.31
C ASN A 203 11.98 4.92 -21.93
#